data_AF-A0A7L1QST1-F1
#
_entry.id   AF-A0A7L1QST1-F1
#
_cell.length_a   1.000
_cell.length_b   1.000
_cell.length_c   1.000
_cell.angle_alpha   90.00
_cell.angle_beta   90.00
_cell.angle_gamma   90.00
#
_symmetry.space_group_name_H-M   'P 1'
#
loop_
_entity.id
_entity.type
_entity.pdbx_description
1 polymer ?
#
loop_
_entity_poly.entity_id
_entity_poly.type
_entity_poly.pdbx_seq_one_letter_code
_entity_poly.pdbx_strand_id
1 'polypeptide(L)'
;SMAGLWAARGLQAGSRYISTPAFTRLTPAEVVRMRNELFTKEKERQLSLHPRIEKIEVKYTGKLSPGSVFVMNKALSTPYSCAMHLSEWHCKNSVLALVDGEVWDMYRPLTKSCEIQFLTFKDEDPEEVNKAYWRSCAMIMACVLKRAFKDEYSVNLVKAPEVPVISGAFCYDVVLDNKLSDWKPTKDNFCSLTRDAKKLIYQDLPFETLCVEAKVAREMFCHNIYKMEMIERKASQNMEGIVPLHR
;
A
#
# COMPACT_ATOMS: atom_id res chain seq x y z
N SER A 1 -12.20 41.11 59.99
CA SER A 1 -11.09 41.56 59.12
C SER A 1 -9.92 40.61 59.34
N MET A 2 -9.77 39.60 58.48
CA MET A 2 -8.66 38.64 58.47
C MET A 2 -8.34 38.31 57.01
N ALA A 3 -7.04 38.16 56.73
CA ALA A 3 -6.33 37.67 55.53
C ALA A 3 -5.32 38.74 55.08
N GLY A 4 -4.00 38.55 55.10
CA GLY A 4 -3.24 37.32 54.89
C GLY A 4 -2.77 37.25 53.44
N LEU A 5 -1.83 38.12 53.04
CA LEU A 5 -1.26 38.14 51.69
C LEU A 5 -0.04 37.22 51.61
N TRP A 6 -0.21 36.12 50.89
CA TRP A 6 0.79 35.11 50.59
C TRP A 6 1.72 35.55 49.46
N ALA A 7 3.01 35.26 49.61
CA ALA A 7 4.03 35.38 48.59
C ALA A 7 3.89 34.27 47.53
N ALA A 8 3.78 34.64 46.26
CA ALA A 8 3.81 33.71 45.13
C ALA A 8 5.22 33.67 44.51
N ARG A 9 5.87 32.50 44.62
CA ARG A 9 7.14 32.16 43.98
C ARG A 9 6.96 32.05 42.46
N GLY A 10 7.79 32.75 41.70
CA GLY A 10 7.91 32.57 40.25
C GLY A 10 8.56 31.23 39.92
N LEU A 11 7.81 30.36 39.24
CA LEU A 11 8.31 29.14 38.63
C LEU A 11 8.65 29.44 37.16
N GLN A 12 9.95 29.57 36.88
CA GLN A 12 10.50 29.60 35.54
C GLN A 12 10.39 28.19 34.93
N ALA A 13 9.37 27.98 34.08
CA ALA A 13 9.28 26.78 33.26
C ALA A 13 10.20 26.94 32.04
N GLY A 14 11.42 26.41 32.13
CA GLY A 14 12.32 26.28 30.99
C GLY A 14 11.73 25.33 29.96
N SER A 15 11.22 25.88 28.87
CA SER A 15 10.80 25.13 27.68
C SER A 15 12.02 24.43 27.10
N ARG A 16 12.16 23.12 27.35
CA ARG A 16 13.13 22.27 26.67
C ARG A 16 12.65 22.10 25.24
N TYR A 17 13.22 22.90 24.34
CA TYR A 17 13.12 22.65 22.90
C TYR A 17 13.68 21.25 22.63
N ILE A 18 12.80 20.29 22.35
CA ILE A 18 13.18 19.00 21.78
C ILE A 18 13.72 19.33 20.40
N SER A 19 15.05 19.31 20.26
CA SER A 19 15.72 19.45 18.98
C SER A 19 15.35 18.26 18.11
N THR A 20 14.42 18.47 17.18
CA THR A 20 14.15 17.52 16.10
C THR A 20 15.46 17.31 15.35
N PRO A 21 15.94 16.06 15.16
CA PRO A 21 17.14 15.85 14.38
C PRO A 21 16.90 16.42 12.98
N ALA A 22 17.89 17.13 12.46
CA ALA A 22 17.86 17.67 11.11
C ALA A 22 17.69 16.51 10.12
N PHE A 23 16.45 16.21 9.75
CA PHE A 23 16.19 15.42 8.57
C PHE A 23 16.81 16.20 7.41
N THR A 24 17.95 15.74 6.92
CA THR A 24 18.52 16.12 5.63
C THR A 24 17.36 16.20 4.65
N ARG A 25 17.10 17.38 4.09
CA ARG A 25 16.05 17.59 3.08
C ARG A 25 16.46 16.81 1.82
N LEU A 26 16.15 15.51 1.82
CA LEU A 26 16.29 14.66 0.64
C LEU A 26 15.39 15.24 -0.46
N THR A 27 15.93 15.28 -1.67
CA THR A 27 15.14 15.59 -2.86
C THR A 27 14.07 14.52 -3.09
N PRO A 28 12.97 14.82 -3.81
CA PRO A 28 11.95 13.82 -4.12
C PRO A 28 12.50 12.55 -4.77
N ALA A 29 13.51 12.68 -5.64
CA ALA A 29 14.17 11.57 -6.29
C ALA A 29 14.98 10.70 -5.31
N GLU A 30 15.72 11.32 -4.38
CA GLU A 30 16.48 10.59 -3.34
C GLU A 30 15.55 9.84 -2.39
N VAL A 31 14.40 10.42 -2.06
CA VAL A 31 13.36 9.77 -1.26
C VAL A 31 12.83 8.51 -1.94
N VAL A 32 12.54 8.57 -3.26
CA VAL A 32 12.08 7.42 -4.03
C VAL A 32 13.16 6.34 -4.09
N ARG A 33 14.42 6.73 -4.33
CA ARG A 33 15.56 5.82 -4.36
C ARG A 33 15.73 5.10 -3.02
N MET A 34 15.77 5.84 -1.92
CA MET A 34 15.89 5.29 -0.56
C MET A 34 14.75 4.30 -0.26
N ARG A 35 13.50 4.64 -0.60
CA ARG A 35 12.36 3.73 -0.41
C ARG A 35 12.50 2.44 -1.20
N ASN A 36 12.91 2.53 -2.45
CA ASN A 36 13.09 1.36 -3.31
C ASN A 36 14.21 0.46 -2.79
N GLU A 37 15.33 1.04 -2.34
CA GLU A 37 16.44 0.29 -1.72
C GLU A 37 15.99 -0.44 -0.46
N LEU A 38 15.27 0.24 0.44
CA LEU A 38 14.72 -0.39 1.65
C LEU A 38 13.73 -1.51 1.32
N PHE A 39 12.85 -1.29 0.34
CA PHE A 39 11.86 -2.29 -0.07
C PHE A 39 12.54 -3.53 -0.65
N THR A 40 13.50 -3.35 -1.55
CA THR A 40 14.26 -4.46 -2.14
C THR A 40 15.06 -5.21 -1.08
N LYS A 41 15.73 -4.50 -0.17
CA LYS A 41 16.47 -5.11 0.94
C LYS A 41 15.58 -5.94 1.85
N GLU A 42 14.38 -5.45 2.21
CA GLU A 42 13.44 -6.20 3.04
C GLU A 42 12.88 -7.42 2.29
N LYS A 43 12.58 -7.28 0.99
CA LYS A 43 12.17 -8.41 0.14
C LYS A 43 13.24 -9.50 0.09
N GLU A 44 14.50 -9.13 -0.13
CA GLU A 44 15.63 -10.06 -0.11
C GLU A 44 15.80 -10.73 1.27
N ARG A 45 15.65 -9.96 2.36
CA ARG A 45 15.67 -10.51 3.72
C ARG A 45 14.59 -11.57 3.90
N GLN A 46 13.34 -11.30 3.50
CA GLN A 46 12.24 -12.27 3.61
C GLN A 46 12.46 -13.53 2.77
N LEU A 47 13.04 -13.40 1.58
CA LEU A 47 13.42 -14.54 0.75
C LEU A 47 14.55 -15.35 1.41
N SER A 48 15.54 -14.69 2.02
CA SER A 48 16.65 -15.36 2.71
C SER A 48 16.24 -16.19 3.93
N LEU A 49 15.07 -15.92 4.51
CA LEU A 49 14.50 -16.73 5.61
C LEU A 49 14.08 -18.13 5.14
N HIS A 50 13.93 -18.34 3.82
CA HIS A 50 13.52 -19.59 3.21
C HIS A 50 14.61 -20.13 2.26
N PRO A 51 15.81 -20.48 2.77
CA PRO A 51 16.94 -20.87 1.92
C PRO A 51 16.75 -22.22 1.23
N ARG A 52 15.83 -23.06 1.73
CA ARG A 52 15.50 -24.36 1.16
C ARG A 52 14.08 -24.33 0.63
N ILE A 53 13.88 -24.93 -0.54
CA ILE A 53 12.56 -25.04 -1.16
C ILE A 53 11.75 -26.10 -0.38
N GLU A 54 10.75 -25.63 0.35
CA GLU A 54 9.73 -26.48 0.96
C GLU A 54 8.52 -26.56 0.01
N LYS A 55 7.93 -27.75 -0.13
CA LYS A 55 6.75 -27.97 -0.98
C LYS A 55 5.49 -27.83 -0.15
N ILE A 56 4.48 -27.19 -0.73
CA ILE A 56 3.13 -27.06 -0.17
C ILE A 56 2.12 -27.62 -1.17
N GLU A 57 1.13 -28.32 -0.66
CA GLU A 57 -0.04 -28.73 -1.43
C GLU A 57 -1.09 -27.61 -1.44
N VAL A 58 -1.55 -27.24 -2.62
CA VAL A 58 -2.57 -26.21 -2.84
C VAL A 58 -3.74 -26.86 -3.57
N LYS A 59 -4.91 -26.90 -2.94
CA LYS A 59 -6.11 -27.52 -3.50
C LYS A 59 -7.03 -26.45 -4.08
N TYR A 60 -7.42 -26.60 -5.32
CA TYR A 60 -8.33 -25.68 -5.98
C TYR A 60 -9.79 -26.08 -5.78
N THR A 61 -10.59 -25.12 -5.31
CA THR A 61 -11.99 -25.31 -4.92
C THR A 61 -12.99 -24.52 -5.79
N GLY A 62 -12.52 -23.91 -6.89
CA GLY A 62 -13.39 -23.14 -7.78
C GLY A 62 -14.33 -24.00 -8.64
N LYS A 63 -15.31 -23.34 -9.27
CA LYS A 63 -16.39 -23.99 -10.05
C LYS A 63 -15.86 -24.74 -11.29
N LEU A 64 -14.83 -24.21 -11.95
CA LEU A 64 -14.22 -24.76 -13.16
C LEU A 64 -13.09 -25.72 -12.79
N SER A 65 -13.31 -27.04 -12.89
CA SER A 65 -12.34 -28.11 -12.53
C SER A 65 -12.11 -28.32 -11.02
N PRO A 66 -13.18 -28.59 -10.24
CA PRO A 66 -13.09 -28.73 -8.79
C PRO A 66 -12.17 -29.88 -8.38
N GLY A 67 -11.39 -29.69 -7.32
CA GLY A 67 -10.58 -30.75 -6.71
C GLY A 67 -9.19 -30.94 -7.33
N SER A 68 -8.77 -30.06 -8.24
CA SER A 68 -7.39 -30.04 -8.74
C SER A 68 -6.42 -29.73 -7.60
N VAL A 69 -5.31 -30.48 -7.50
CA VAL A 69 -4.28 -30.26 -6.46
C VAL A 69 -2.96 -29.93 -7.13
N PHE A 70 -2.28 -28.90 -6.62
CA PHE A 70 -0.98 -28.47 -7.09
C PHE A 70 0.07 -28.63 -5.99
N VAL A 71 1.29 -29.01 -6.38
CA VAL A 71 2.44 -29.03 -5.48
C VAL A 71 3.33 -27.82 -5.79
N MET A 72 3.29 -26.84 -4.91
CA MET A 72 3.90 -25.51 -5.09
C MET A 72 5.08 -25.29 -4.14
N ASN A 73 5.85 -24.23 -4.37
CA ASN A 73 6.97 -23.84 -3.51
C ASN A 73 6.50 -22.85 -2.46
N LYS A 74 6.67 -23.18 -1.18
CA LYS A 74 6.38 -22.30 -0.05
C LYS A 74 7.15 -20.99 -0.16
N ALA A 75 6.50 -19.88 0.19
CA ALA A 75 7.04 -18.51 0.19
C ALA A 75 7.59 -18.01 -1.16
N LEU A 76 7.37 -18.75 -2.25
CA LEU A 76 7.83 -18.41 -3.60
C LEU A 76 6.69 -18.46 -4.62
N SER A 77 5.93 -19.56 -4.64
CA SER A 77 4.79 -19.71 -5.54
C SER A 77 3.64 -18.81 -5.10
N THR A 78 2.91 -18.30 -6.07
CA THR A 78 1.80 -17.35 -5.89
C THR A 78 0.48 -17.95 -6.42
N PRO A 79 -0.68 -17.40 -6.06
CA PRO A 79 -1.95 -17.73 -6.72
C PRO A 79 -1.88 -17.68 -8.25
N TYR A 80 -1.19 -16.68 -8.81
CA TYR A 80 -0.96 -16.59 -10.25
C TYR A 80 -0.19 -17.79 -10.80
N SER A 81 0.78 -18.31 -10.04
CA SER A 81 1.47 -19.55 -10.40
C SER A 81 0.49 -20.72 -10.50
N CYS A 82 -0.43 -20.86 -9.55
CA CYS A 82 -1.50 -21.86 -9.60
C CYS A 82 -2.43 -21.67 -10.81
N ALA A 83 -2.79 -20.42 -11.15
CA ALA A 83 -3.61 -20.13 -12.32
C ALA A 83 -2.94 -20.57 -13.64
N MET A 84 -1.61 -20.40 -13.76
CA MET A 84 -0.84 -20.86 -14.92
C MET A 84 -0.90 -22.37 -15.14
N HIS A 85 -1.04 -23.17 -14.07
CA HIS A 85 -1.21 -24.62 -14.18
C HIS A 85 -2.61 -25.05 -14.61
N LEU A 86 -3.60 -24.17 -14.54
CA LEU A 86 -4.98 -24.46 -14.96
C LEU A 86 -5.20 -24.11 -16.43
N SER A 87 -5.19 -22.81 -16.74
CA SER A 87 -5.39 -22.32 -18.10
C SER A 87 -5.07 -20.83 -18.22
N GLU A 88 -4.81 -20.40 -19.45
CA GLU A 88 -4.62 -18.99 -19.79
C GLU A 88 -5.83 -18.12 -19.41
N TRP A 89 -7.04 -18.69 -19.46
CA TRP A 89 -8.26 -18.01 -19.04
C TRP A 89 -8.19 -17.63 -17.56
N HIS A 90 -7.70 -18.52 -16.68
CA HIS A 90 -7.54 -18.20 -15.26
C HIS A 90 -6.49 -17.10 -15.07
N CYS A 91 -5.38 -17.14 -15.80
CA CYS A 91 -4.36 -16.08 -15.72
C CYS A 91 -4.90 -14.70 -16.10
N LYS A 92 -5.75 -14.63 -17.12
CA LYS A 92 -6.28 -13.36 -17.65
C LYS A 92 -7.48 -12.81 -16.89
N ASN A 93 -8.31 -13.67 -16.30
CA ASN A 93 -9.58 -13.25 -15.70
C ASN A 93 -9.57 -13.22 -14.17
N SER A 94 -8.59 -13.87 -13.52
CA SER A 94 -8.47 -13.88 -12.06
C SER A 94 -7.84 -12.58 -11.57
N VAL A 95 -8.58 -11.82 -10.76
CA VAL A 95 -8.12 -10.53 -10.22
C VAL A 95 -7.56 -10.71 -8.82
N LEU A 96 -8.24 -11.52 -8.01
CA LEU A 96 -7.86 -11.89 -6.64
C LEU A 96 -7.97 -13.40 -6.48
N ALA A 97 -7.43 -13.90 -5.37
CA ALA A 97 -7.70 -15.24 -4.90
C ALA A 97 -8.30 -15.20 -3.49
N LEU A 98 -9.12 -16.19 -3.17
CA LEU A 98 -9.43 -16.55 -1.79
C LEU A 98 -8.52 -17.71 -1.40
N VAL A 99 -7.75 -17.53 -0.34
CA VAL A 99 -6.84 -18.52 0.23
C VAL A 99 -7.36 -18.87 1.62
N ASP A 100 -7.86 -20.08 1.81
CA ASP A 100 -8.56 -20.50 3.05
C ASP A 100 -9.68 -19.53 3.48
N GLY A 101 -10.36 -18.89 2.50
CA GLY A 101 -11.41 -17.90 2.74
C GLY A 101 -10.93 -16.46 2.94
N GLU A 102 -9.62 -16.22 2.99
CA GLU A 102 -9.05 -14.87 3.09
C GLU A 102 -8.71 -14.29 1.71
N VAL A 103 -8.98 -13.00 1.52
CA VAL A 103 -8.64 -12.28 0.28
C VAL A 103 -7.12 -12.17 0.13
N TRP A 104 -6.63 -12.57 -1.04
CA TRP A 104 -5.21 -12.68 -1.35
C TRP A 104 -4.88 -12.11 -2.72
N ASP A 105 -3.80 -11.33 -2.80
CA ASP A 105 -3.32 -10.78 -4.08
C ASP A 105 -2.74 -11.90 -4.96
N MET A 106 -2.95 -11.80 -6.28
CA MET A 106 -2.50 -12.82 -7.23
C MET A 106 -0.97 -13.06 -7.22
N TYR A 107 -0.20 -12.04 -6.87
CA TYR A 107 1.27 -12.08 -6.82
C TYR A 107 1.84 -12.19 -5.40
N ARG A 108 1.00 -12.33 -4.36
CA ARG A 108 1.46 -12.52 -2.99
C ARG A 108 1.85 -14.00 -2.77
N PRO A 109 3.07 -14.31 -2.29
CA PRO A 109 3.50 -15.69 -2.08
C PRO A 109 2.65 -16.46 -1.07
N LEU A 110 2.46 -17.76 -1.31
CA LEU A 110 1.74 -18.67 -0.43
C LEU A 110 2.65 -19.21 0.68
N THR A 111 2.20 -19.14 1.93
CA THR A 111 3.02 -19.45 3.11
C THR A 111 2.80 -20.84 3.68
N LYS A 112 1.69 -21.50 3.34
CA LYS A 112 1.29 -22.82 3.86
C LYS A 112 0.44 -23.56 2.82
N SER A 113 0.22 -24.85 3.05
CA SER A 113 -0.81 -25.59 2.34
C SER A 113 -2.19 -24.99 2.59
N CYS A 114 -2.96 -24.83 1.52
CA CYS A 114 -4.20 -24.07 1.56
C CYS A 114 -5.18 -24.50 0.46
N GLU A 115 -6.43 -24.12 0.63
CA GLU A 115 -7.43 -24.15 -0.43
C GLU A 115 -7.47 -22.81 -1.17
N ILE A 116 -7.56 -22.86 -2.50
CA ILE A 116 -7.56 -21.67 -3.36
C ILE A 116 -8.78 -21.62 -4.28
N GLN A 117 -9.40 -20.44 -4.33
CA GLN A 117 -10.43 -20.08 -5.30
C GLN A 117 -10.05 -18.77 -5.99
N PHE A 118 -10.26 -18.67 -7.29
CA PHE A 118 -10.04 -17.43 -8.02
C PHE A 118 -11.30 -16.57 -8.07
N LEU A 119 -11.14 -15.27 -7.89
CA LEU A 119 -12.20 -14.29 -7.95
C LEU A 119 -12.10 -13.46 -9.24
N THR A 120 -13.24 -13.23 -9.87
CA THR A 120 -13.36 -12.50 -11.14
C THR A 120 -14.41 -11.40 -11.04
N PHE A 121 -14.37 -10.44 -11.98
CA PHE A 121 -15.42 -9.41 -12.07
C PHE A 121 -16.81 -9.94 -12.44
N LYS A 122 -16.90 -11.20 -12.91
CA LYS A 122 -18.15 -11.81 -13.38
C LYS A 122 -18.77 -12.76 -12.36
N ASP A 123 -18.21 -12.82 -11.16
CA ASP A 123 -18.76 -13.62 -10.08
C ASP A 123 -20.09 -13.02 -9.58
N GLU A 124 -20.90 -13.86 -8.92
CA GLU A 124 -22.20 -13.44 -8.37
C GLU A 124 -22.04 -12.35 -7.31
N ASP A 125 -20.96 -12.42 -6.53
CA ASP A 125 -20.56 -11.41 -5.56
C ASP A 125 -19.13 -10.91 -5.84
N PRO A 126 -18.97 -9.87 -6.68
CA PRO A 126 -17.66 -9.32 -7.02
C PRO A 126 -17.22 -8.20 -6.06
N GLU A 127 -17.79 -8.10 -4.85
CA GLU A 127 -17.55 -6.97 -3.93
C GLU A 127 -16.06 -6.78 -3.62
N GLU A 128 -15.36 -7.84 -3.22
CA GLU A 128 -13.93 -7.77 -2.87
C GLU A 128 -13.04 -7.42 -4.07
N VAL A 129 -13.39 -7.94 -5.26
CA VAL A 129 -12.71 -7.60 -6.52
C VAL A 129 -12.91 -6.12 -6.84
N ASN A 130 -14.12 -5.59 -6.68
CA ASN A 130 -14.42 -4.19 -6.92
C ASN A 130 -13.68 -3.27 -5.92
N LYS A 131 -13.65 -3.63 -4.63
CA LYS A 131 -12.88 -2.89 -3.61
C LYS A 131 -11.39 -2.86 -3.96
N ALA A 132 -10.80 -3.99 -4.34
CA ALA A 132 -9.41 -4.05 -4.74
C ALA A 132 -9.13 -3.21 -5.99
N TYR A 133 -9.99 -3.29 -7.01
CA TYR A 133 -9.87 -2.46 -8.21
C TYR A 133 -9.86 -0.96 -7.88
N TRP A 134 -10.75 -0.51 -7.01
CA TRP A 134 -10.83 0.90 -6.60
C TRP A 134 -9.60 1.36 -5.81
N ARG A 135 -9.09 0.51 -4.91
CA ARG A 135 -7.83 0.76 -4.19
C ARG A 135 -6.65 0.89 -5.16
N SER A 136 -6.57 0.02 -6.17
CA SER A 136 -5.55 0.06 -7.22
C SER A 136 -5.66 1.33 -8.07
N CYS A 137 -6.87 1.73 -8.48
CA CYS A 137 -7.09 2.99 -9.21
C CYS A 137 -6.64 4.22 -8.40
N ALA A 138 -6.96 4.26 -7.10
CA ALA A 138 -6.53 5.34 -6.21
C ALA A 138 -4.99 5.38 -6.07
N MET A 139 -4.33 4.23 -6.03
CA MET A 139 -2.86 4.13 -5.98
C MET A 139 -2.20 4.61 -7.28
N ILE A 140 -2.74 4.24 -8.45
CA ILE A 140 -2.28 4.74 -9.76
C ILE A 140 -2.39 6.26 -9.82
N MET A 141 -3.53 6.81 -9.41
CA MET A 141 -3.74 8.27 -9.36
C MET A 141 -2.73 8.96 -8.42
N ALA A 142 -2.43 8.38 -7.25
CA ALA A 142 -1.44 8.91 -6.34
C ALA A 142 -0.03 8.95 -6.95
N CYS A 143 0.34 7.91 -7.71
CA CYS A 143 1.62 7.87 -8.44
C CYS A 143 1.70 8.99 -9.49
N VAL A 144 0.63 9.19 -10.26
CA VAL A 144 0.55 10.28 -11.25
C VAL A 144 0.62 11.65 -10.58
N LEU A 145 -0.16 11.89 -9.53
CA LEU A 145 -0.17 13.15 -8.80
C LEU A 145 1.21 13.50 -8.23
N LYS A 146 1.96 12.50 -7.75
CA LYS A 146 3.31 12.72 -7.22
C LYS A 146 4.32 13.18 -8.29
N ARG A 147 4.05 12.90 -9.57
CA ARG A 147 4.91 13.25 -10.73
C ARG A 147 4.39 14.42 -11.56
N ALA A 148 3.15 14.87 -11.32
CA ALA A 148 2.48 15.85 -12.16
C ALA A 148 2.93 17.30 -11.90
N PHE A 149 3.41 17.60 -10.70
CA PHE A 149 3.82 18.94 -10.30
C PHE A 149 5.33 19.11 -10.47
N LYS A 150 5.78 20.35 -10.68
CA LYS A 150 7.21 20.68 -10.74
C LYS A 150 7.87 20.39 -9.40
N ASP A 151 9.16 20.05 -9.43
CA ASP A 151 9.96 19.70 -8.25
C ASP A 151 10.01 20.81 -7.17
N GLU A 152 9.75 22.06 -7.55
CA GLU A 152 9.67 23.22 -6.64
C GLU A 152 8.41 23.23 -5.75
N TYR A 153 7.39 22.43 -6.08
CA TYR A 153 6.16 22.29 -5.30
C TYR A 153 6.14 20.95 -4.57
N SER A 154 5.94 21.01 -3.26
CA SER A 154 5.73 19.81 -2.47
C SER A 154 4.33 19.21 -2.72
N VAL A 155 4.29 17.88 -2.90
CA VAL A 155 3.04 17.10 -3.04
C VAL A 155 3.06 15.98 -2.01
N ASN A 156 2.23 16.10 -0.98
CA ASN A 156 2.17 15.16 0.13
C ASN A 156 0.93 14.27 0.03
N LEU A 157 1.16 12.99 -0.22
CA LEU A 157 0.11 11.98 -0.26
C LEU A 157 -0.36 11.66 1.17
N VAL A 158 -1.65 11.81 1.45
CA VAL A 158 -2.23 11.59 2.79
C VAL A 158 -2.77 10.17 2.89
N LYS A 159 -3.96 9.91 2.34
CA LYS A 159 -4.62 8.60 2.41
C LYS A 159 -5.56 8.39 1.21
N ALA A 160 -5.85 7.14 0.91
CA ALA A 160 -6.99 6.80 0.08
C ALA A 160 -8.18 6.53 1.04
N PRO A 161 -9.19 7.41 1.11
CA PRO A 161 -10.38 7.14 1.90
C PRO A 161 -11.13 5.93 1.34
N GLU A 162 -11.73 5.13 2.21
CA GLU A 162 -12.60 4.03 1.79
C GLU A 162 -13.94 4.60 1.34
N VAL A 163 -14.14 4.64 0.03
CA VAL A 163 -15.38 5.11 -0.60
C VAL A 163 -16.10 3.88 -1.15
N PRO A 164 -17.39 3.67 -0.81
CA PRO A 164 -18.18 2.58 -1.39
C PRO A 164 -18.21 2.65 -2.92
N VAL A 165 -18.13 1.51 -3.59
CA VAL A 165 -18.14 1.41 -5.07
C VAL A 165 -19.39 2.07 -5.67
N ILE A 166 -20.51 1.99 -4.95
CA ILE A 166 -21.79 2.62 -5.33
C ILE A 166 -21.71 4.15 -5.45
N SER A 167 -20.70 4.81 -4.87
CA SER A 167 -20.52 6.25 -4.97
C SER A 167 -20.07 6.71 -6.37
N GLY A 168 -19.65 5.79 -7.24
CA GLY A 168 -19.26 6.08 -8.62
C GLY A 168 -17.89 6.74 -8.82
N ALA A 169 -17.11 7.02 -7.76
CA ALA A 169 -15.76 7.57 -7.86
C ALA A 169 -14.83 7.12 -6.73
N PHE A 170 -13.57 6.80 -7.06
CA PHE A 170 -12.50 6.60 -6.08
C PHE A 170 -11.82 7.94 -5.76
N CYS A 171 -11.32 8.08 -4.55
CA CYS A 171 -10.72 9.33 -4.06
C CYS A 171 -9.31 9.09 -3.50
N TYR A 172 -8.47 10.14 -3.53
CA TYR A 172 -7.19 10.16 -2.85
C TYR A 172 -6.91 11.54 -2.28
N ASP A 173 -6.64 11.61 -0.98
CA ASP A 173 -6.37 12.86 -0.28
C ASP A 173 -4.90 13.28 -0.50
N VAL A 174 -4.71 14.50 -0.97
CA VAL A 174 -3.39 15.09 -1.25
C VAL A 174 -3.31 16.49 -0.66
N VAL A 175 -2.18 16.80 -0.03
CA VAL A 175 -1.82 18.14 0.43
C VAL A 175 -0.77 18.71 -0.52
N LEU A 176 -1.09 19.84 -1.14
CA LEU A 176 -0.18 20.56 -2.03
C LEU A 176 0.60 21.64 -1.26
N ASP A 177 1.66 22.13 -1.89
CA ASP A 177 2.46 23.24 -1.39
C ASP A 177 1.60 24.48 -1.12
N ASN A 178 1.92 25.22 -0.05
CA ASN A 178 1.22 26.47 0.29
C ASN A 178 1.28 27.51 -0.84
N LYS A 179 2.32 27.45 -1.70
CA LYS A 179 2.40 28.31 -2.90
C LYS A 179 1.27 28.07 -3.91
N LEU A 180 0.57 26.95 -3.79
CA LEU A 180 -0.56 26.56 -4.64
C LEU A 180 -1.91 26.71 -3.92
N SER A 181 -2.00 27.47 -2.81
CA SER A 181 -3.23 27.61 -2.03
C SER A 181 -4.42 28.11 -2.84
N ASP A 182 -4.19 29.05 -3.77
CA ASP A 182 -5.24 29.63 -4.62
C ASP A 182 -5.37 28.92 -5.96
N TRP A 183 -4.47 27.97 -6.25
CA TRP A 183 -4.47 27.25 -7.52
C TRP A 183 -5.62 26.24 -7.55
N LYS A 184 -6.33 26.22 -8.69
CA LYS A 184 -7.38 25.25 -8.97
C LYS A 184 -7.07 24.52 -10.28
N PRO A 185 -7.26 23.19 -10.34
CA PRO A 185 -7.03 22.44 -11.55
C PRO A 185 -8.02 22.87 -12.65
N THR A 186 -7.49 23.08 -13.85
CA THR A 186 -8.29 23.33 -15.06
C THR A 186 -8.66 22.02 -15.75
N LYS A 187 -9.56 22.09 -16.74
CA LYS A 187 -9.89 20.94 -17.61
C LYS A 187 -8.64 20.34 -18.27
N ASP A 188 -7.71 21.20 -18.72
CA ASP A 188 -6.46 20.75 -19.36
C ASP A 188 -5.53 20.03 -18.39
N ASN A 189 -5.53 20.43 -17.11
CA ASN A 189 -4.79 19.70 -16.07
C ASN A 189 -5.37 18.29 -15.88
N PHE A 190 -6.69 18.14 -15.81
CA PHE A 190 -7.34 16.82 -15.72
C PHE A 190 -7.07 15.93 -16.95
N CYS A 191 -7.11 16.52 -18.15
CA CYS A 191 -6.74 15.80 -19.38
C CYS A 191 -5.29 15.31 -19.34
N SER A 192 -4.37 16.13 -18.82
CA SER A 192 -2.96 15.77 -18.69
C SER A 192 -2.75 14.66 -17.66
N LEU A 193 -3.38 14.74 -16.48
CA LEU A 193 -3.35 13.67 -15.47
C LEU A 193 -3.89 12.35 -16.03
N THR A 194 -5.00 12.40 -16.77
CA THR A 194 -5.59 11.22 -17.42
C THR A 194 -4.65 10.59 -18.44
N ARG A 195 -3.96 11.42 -19.24
CA ARG A 195 -2.98 10.93 -20.21
C ARG A 195 -1.80 10.24 -19.52
N ASP A 196 -1.31 10.81 -18.42
CA ASP A 196 -0.17 10.22 -17.69
C ASP A 196 -0.57 8.96 -16.92
N ALA A 197 -1.81 8.88 -16.41
CA ALA A 197 -2.37 7.63 -15.88
C ALA A 197 -2.45 6.54 -16.96
N LYS A 198 -2.94 6.87 -18.17
CA LYS A 198 -2.96 5.92 -19.30
C LYS A 198 -1.56 5.44 -19.67
N LYS A 199 -0.57 6.35 -19.74
CA LYS A 199 0.83 5.97 -19.98
C LYS A 199 1.34 4.98 -18.93
N LEU A 200 1.03 5.21 -17.65
CA LEU A 200 1.42 4.31 -16.57
C LEU A 200 0.75 2.94 -16.71
N ILE A 201 -0.52 2.89 -17.09
CA ILE A 201 -1.25 1.64 -17.36
C ILE A 201 -0.61 0.88 -18.53
N TYR A 202 -0.24 1.57 -19.61
CA TYR A 202 0.41 0.93 -20.77
C TYR A 202 1.82 0.38 -20.48
N GLN A 203 2.45 0.77 -19.37
CA GLN A 203 3.73 0.18 -18.96
C GLN A 203 3.57 -1.22 -18.36
N ASP A 204 2.33 -1.65 -18.06
CA ASP A 204 2.00 -2.99 -17.54
C ASP A 204 2.85 -3.39 -16.34
N LEU A 205 2.99 -2.46 -15.38
CA LEU A 205 3.80 -2.67 -14.19
C LEU A 205 3.04 -3.57 -13.19
N PRO A 206 3.68 -4.62 -12.65
CA PRO A 206 3.07 -5.46 -11.63
C PRO A 206 2.99 -4.71 -10.29
N PHE A 207 1.91 -4.94 -9.54
CA PHE A 207 1.83 -4.54 -8.14
C PHE A 207 2.62 -5.52 -7.28
N GLU A 208 3.61 -5.03 -6.55
CA GLU A 208 4.38 -5.86 -5.63
C GLU A 208 3.94 -5.61 -4.18
N THR A 209 3.40 -6.66 -3.54
CA THR A 209 2.95 -6.61 -2.15
C THR A 209 4.04 -7.16 -1.22
N LEU A 210 4.30 -6.45 -0.12
CA LEU A 210 5.22 -6.86 0.94
C LEU A 210 4.59 -6.61 2.30
N CYS A 211 4.49 -7.65 3.13
CA CYS A 211 4.03 -7.53 4.51
C CYS A 211 5.25 -7.28 5.40
N VAL A 212 5.31 -6.14 6.08
CA VAL A 212 6.48 -5.75 6.88
C VAL A 212 6.08 -5.36 8.30
N GLU A 213 7.03 -5.42 9.23
CA GLU A 213 6.84 -4.87 10.56
C GLU A 213 6.68 -3.34 10.51
N ALA A 214 5.88 -2.79 11.42
CA ALA A 214 5.66 -1.35 11.52
C ALA A 214 6.96 -0.54 11.62
N LYS A 215 8.02 -1.09 12.24
CA LYS A 215 9.33 -0.42 12.33
C LYS A 215 9.95 -0.19 10.95
N VAL A 216 9.95 -1.20 10.09
CA VAL A 216 10.49 -1.13 8.73
C VAL A 216 9.66 -0.18 7.88
N ALA A 217 8.32 -0.24 8.00
CA ALA A 217 7.44 0.73 7.33
C ALA A 217 7.73 2.18 7.77
N ARG A 218 7.95 2.42 9.07
CA ARG A 218 8.31 3.76 9.58
C ARG A 218 9.60 4.29 8.98
N GLU A 219 10.61 3.44 8.80
CA GLU A 219 11.88 3.82 8.16
C GLU A 219 11.66 4.23 6.70
N MET A 220 10.83 3.50 5.94
CA MET A 220 10.50 3.83 4.55
C MET A 220 9.69 5.13 4.39
N PHE A 221 8.85 5.47 5.37
CA PHE A 221 7.92 6.59 5.31
C PHE A 221 8.27 7.76 6.23
N CYS A 222 9.47 7.78 6.82
CA CYS A 222 9.93 8.73 7.83
C CYS A 222 9.78 10.22 7.46
N HIS A 223 9.83 10.56 6.17
CA HIS A 223 9.70 11.93 5.66
C HIS A 223 8.24 12.38 5.45
N ASN A 224 7.25 11.50 5.57
CA ASN A 224 5.84 11.83 5.39
C ASN A 224 5.06 11.57 6.69
N ILE A 225 4.77 12.66 7.41
CA ILE A 225 4.05 12.64 8.70
C ILE A 225 2.69 11.93 8.62
N TYR A 226 1.93 12.11 7.53
CA TYR A 226 0.61 11.50 7.38
C TYR A 226 0.70 9.99 7.22
N LYS A 227 1.73 9.52 6.50
CA LYS A 227 1.98 8.08 6.33
C LYS A 227 2.47 7.45 7.62
N MET A 228 3.29 8.17 8.40
CA MET A 228 3.74 7.71 9.71
C MET A 228 2.56 7.48 10.66
N GLU A 229 1.67 8.46 10.79
CA GLU A 229 0.46 8.34 11.62
C GLU A 229 -0.45 7.19 11.15
N MET A 230 -0.58 7.01 9.83
CA MET A 230 -1.35 5.91 9.25
C MET A 230 -0.72 4.54 9.57
N ILE A 231 0.61 4.43 9.52
CA ILE A 231 1.34 3.19 9.88
C ILE A 231 1.12 2.87 11.35
N GLU A 232 1.21 3.85 12.24
CA GLU A 232 0.98 3.65 13.68
C GLU A 232 -0.45 3.19 13.97
N ARG A 233 -1.45 3.83 13.35
CA ARG A 233 -2.85 3.42 13.48
C ARG A 233 -3.06 1.98 13.00
N LYS A 234 -2.55 1.63 11.82
CA LYS A 234 -2.66 0.27 11.29
C LYS A 234 -1.96 -0.76 12.18
N ALA A 235 -0.76 -0.43 12.66
CA ALA A 235 0.00 -1.29 13.55
C ALA A 235 -0.72 -1.52 14.90
N SER A 236 -1.44 -0.52 15.42
CA SER A 236 -2.22 -0.68 16.66
C SER A 236 -3.48 -1.53 16.51
N GLN A 237 -4.04 -1.62 15.30
CA GLN A 237 -5.24 -2.41 15.01
C GLN A 237 -4.92 -3.88 14.75
N ASN A 238 -3.69 -4.17 14.32
CA ASN A 238 -3.23 -5.52 14.02
C ASN A 238 -2.44 -6.09 15.21
N MET A 239 -2.88 -7.23 15.77
CA MET A 239 -2.17 -7.88 16.88
C MET A 239 -0.71 -8.24 16.54
N GLU A 240 -0.41 -8.49 15.28
CA GLU A 240 0.94 -8.86 14.82
C GLU A 240 1.80 -7.63 14.48
N GLY A 241 1.22 -6.42 14.43
CA GLY A 241 1.93 -5.20 14.06
C GLY A 241 2.43 -5.18 12.61
N ILE A 242 1.88 -6.04 11.75
CA ILE A 242 2.25 -6.18 10.33
C ILE A 242 1.48 -5.17 9.49
N VAL A 243 2.19 -4.50 8.58
CA VAL A 243 1.65 -3.50 7.67
C VAL A 243 1.89 -3.96 6.22
N PRO A 244 0.84 -4.10 5.40
CA PRO A 244 1.00 -4.38 3.97
C PRO A 244 1.46 -3.12 3.24
N LEU A 245 2.50 -3.27 2.43
CA LEU A 245 3.03 -2.27 1.52
C LEU A 245 2.83 -2.74 0.08
N HIS A 246 2.50 -1.80 -0.80
CA HIS A 246 2.42 -2.03 -2.24
C HIS A 246 3.38 -1.10 -2.95
N ARG A 247 4.18 -1.64 -3.86
CA ARG A 247 5.09 -0.91 -4.75
C ARG A 247 4.58 -0.97 -6.18
#